data_AF-A0A966TP41-F1
#
_entry.id   AF-A0A966TP41-F1
#
_cell.length_a   1.000
_cell.length_b   1.000
_cell.length_c   1.000
_cell.angle_alpha   90.00
_cell.angle_beta   90.00
_cell.angle_gamma   90.00
#
_symmetry.space_group_name_H-M   'P 1'
#
loop_
_entity.id
_entity.type
_entity.pdbx_description
1 polymer ?
#
loop_
_entity_poly.entity_id
_entity_poly.type
_entity_poly.pdbx_seq_one_letter_code
_entity_poly.pdbx_strand_id
1 'polypeptide(L)'
;MVSEKRDQHARDMKARTKPGTMSSKEDIAKRDALDKEYGETMEGAKEPYEAAAGIFAAKGELDTRDKQQYKKASSYLADIFAFKKAMAAKAKNTADQAKWAAEEKKWNDRYESIKN
;
A
#
# COMPACT_ATOMS: atom_id res chain seq x y z
N MET A 1 8.36 2.28 -13.61
CA MET A 1 7.76 1.33 -12.65
C MET A 1 6.23 1.32 -12.80
N VAL A 2 5.54 0.28 -12.33
CA VAL A 2 4.07 0.18 -12.43
C VAL A 2 3.37 1.33 -11.68
N SER A 3 3.94 1.76 -10.54
CA SER A 3 3.51 2.96 -9.78
C SER A 3 3.48 4.22 -10.65
N GLU A 4 4.57 4.51 -11.36
CA GLU A 4 4.68 5.69 -12.22
C GLU A 4 3.69 5.64 -13.39
N LYS A 5 3.48 4.45 -13.98
CA LYS A 5 2.48 4.26 -15.05
C LYS A 5 1.06 4.49 -14.54
N ARG A 6 0.75 4.02 -13.32
CA ARG A 6 -0.53 4.24 -12.65
C ARG A 6 -0.77 5.72 -12.37
N ASP A 7 0.22 6.41 -11.81
CA ASP A 7 0.12 7.83 -11.46
C ASP A 7 -0.02 8.69 -12.72
N GLN A 8 0.76 8.40 -13.76
CA GLN A 8 0.65 9.10 -15.04
C GLN A 8 -0.72 8.86 -15.70
N HIS A 9 -1.21 7.62 -15.71
CA HIS A 9 -2.53 7.30 -16.25
C HIS A 9 -3.65 7.97 -15.45
N ALA A 10 -3.55 8.03 -14.12
CA ALA A 10 -4.52 8.71 -13.27
C ALA A 10 -4.53 10.23 -13.50
N ARG A 11 -3.35 10.86 -13.64
CA ARG A 11 -3.23 12.30 -13.96
C ARG A 11 -3.80 12.62 -15.33
N ASP A 12 -3.45 11.82 -16.34
CA ASP A 12 -3.92 11.98 -17.71
C ASP A 12 -5.45 11.79 -17.81
N MET A 13 -5.99 10.78 -17.14
CA MET A 13 -7.44 10.58 -17.04
C MET A 13 -8.12 11.76 -16.35
N LYS A 14 -7.56 12.28 -15.25
CA LYS A 14 -8.10 13.48 -14.57
C LYS A 14 -8.05 14.73 -15.45
N ALA A 15 -7.03 14.88 -16.29
CA ALA A 15 -6.90 16.00 -17.21
C ALA A 15 -7.89 15.92 -18.39
N ARG A 16 -8.16 14.71 -18.89
CA ARG A 16 -9.08 14.47 -20.02
C ARG A 16 -10.55 14.42 -19.61
N THR A 17 -10.86 13.97 -18.40
CA THR A 17 -12.24 13.86 -17.91
C THR A 17 -12.74 15.22 -17.41
N LYS A 18 -13.80 15.76 -18.04
CA LYS A 18 -14.41 17.02 -17.60
C LYS A 18 -15.12 16.85 -16.25
N PRO A 19 -15.12 17.86 -15.37
CA PRO A 19 -15.92 17.83 -14.14
C PRO A 19 -17.38 17.47 -14.43
N GLY A 20 -17.93 16.47 -13.74
CA GLY A 20 -19.30 15.98 -13.95
C GLY A 20 -19.47 14.94 -15.06
N THR A 21 -18.40 14.53 -15.75
CA THR A 21 -18.43 13.44 -16.74
C THR A 21 -17.69 12.20 -16.21
N MET A 22 -18.15 11.01 -16.61
CA MET A 22 -17.44 9.77 -16.29
C MET A 22 -16.29 9.55 -17.27
N SER A 23 -15.17 9.02 -16.77
CA SER A 23 -14.06 8.57 -17.60
C SER A 23 -14.50 7.46 -18.57
N SER A 24 -13.80 7.34 -19.70
CA SER A 24 -14.11 6.33 -20.70
C SER A 24 -13.98 4.90 -20.15
N LYS A 25 -14.70 3.94 -20.73
CA LYS A 25 -14.60 2.52 -20.34
C LYS A 25 -13.17 1.98 -20.52
N GLU A 26 -12.47 2.42 -21.55
CA GLU A 26 -11.09 2.04 -21.84
C GLU A 26 -10.12 2.58 -20.78
N ASP A 27 -10.30 3.85 -20.36
CA ASP A 27 -9.49 4.45 -19.30
C ASP A 27 -9.70 3.76 -17.95
N ILE A 28 -10.94 3.37 -17.65
CA ILE A 28 -11.30 2.59 -16.47
C ILE A 28 -10.64 1.22 -16.52
N ALA A 29 -10.74 0.50 -17.64
CA ALA A 29 -10.13 -0.82 -17.81
C ALA A 29 -8.60 -0.76 -17.67
N LYS A 30 -7.95 0.25 -18.26
CA LYS A 30 -6.50 0.45 -18.15
C LYS A 30 -6.06 0.79 -16.73
N ARG A 31 -6.83 1.61 -16.00
CA ARG A 31 -6.58 1.88 -14.57
C ARG A 31 -6.71 0.60 -13.75
N ASP A 32 -7.77 -0.17 -13.99
CA ASP A 32 -8.04 -1.40 -13.23
C ASP A 32 -6.96 -2.46 -13.48
N ALA A 33 -6.45 -2.57 -14.72
CA ALA A 33 -5.31 -3.42 -15.04
C ALA A 33 -4.02 -2.97 -14.34
N LEU A 34 -3.72 -1.66 -14.34
CA LEU A 34 -2.55 -1.10 -13.65
C LEU A 34 -2.65 -1.28 -12.12
N ASP A 35 -3.84 -1.10 -11.54
CA ASP A 35 -4.07 -1.34 -10.12
C ASP A 35 -3.88 -2.83 -9.78
N LYS A 36 -4.31 -3.75 -10.66
CA LYS A 36 -4.10 -5.19 -10.46
C LYS A 36 -2.60 -5.55 -10.51
N GLU A 37 -1.88 -5.11 -11.54
CA GLU A 37 -0.44 -5.37 -11.70
C GLU A 37 0.36 -4.79 -10.51
N TYR A 38 -0.03 -3.61 -10.04
CA TYR A 38 0.58 -3.00 -8.86
C TYR A 38 0.27 -3.79 -7.57
N GLY A 39 -0.96 -4.27 -7.42
CA GLY A 39 -1.35 -5.12 -6.30
C GLY A 39 -0.59 -6.43 -6.24
N GLU A 40 -0.42 -7.11 -7.38
CA GLU A 40 0.38 -8.34 -7.48
C GLU A 40 1.85 -8.09 -7.11
N THR A 41 2.41 -6.95 -7.57
CA THR A 41 3.77 -6.53 -7.20
C THR A 41 3.90 -6.27 -5.70
N MET A 42 2.91 -5.61 -5.09
CA MET A 42 2.91 -5.34 -3.65
C MET A 42 2.72 -6.59 -2.80
N GLU A 43 1.91 -7.55 -3.25
CA GLU A 43 1.77 -8.85 -2.57
C GLU A 43 3.08 -9.63 -2.55
N GLY A 44 3.79 -9.69 -3.68
CA GLY A 44 5.11 -10.32 -3.74
C GLY A 44 6.15 -9.61 -2.85
N ALA A 45 6.03 -8.29 -2.68
CA ALA A 45 6.89 -7.53 -1.80
C ALA A 45 6.53 -7.65 -0.31
N LYS A 46 5.30 -8.06 0.02
CA LYS A 46 4.78 -8.12 1.41
C LYS A 46 5.54 -9.10 2.28
N GLU A 47 5.71 -10.33 1.83
CA GLU A 47 6.30 -11.42 2.61
C GLU A 47 7.71 -11.09 3.14
N PRO A 48 8.66 -10.57 2.33
CA PRO A 48 9.96 -10.15 2.82
C PRO A 48 9.90 -9.09 3.92
N TYR A 49 8.98 -8.13 3.83
CA TYR A 49 8.86 -7.09 4.84
C TYR A 49 8.21 -7.61 6.13
N GLU A 50 7.22 -8.51 6.03
CA GLU A 50 6.64 -9.17 7.21
C GLU A 50 7.68 -10.04 7.92
N ALA A 51 8.49 -10.78 7.17
CA ALA A 51 9.59 -11.57 7.71
C ALA A 51 10.63 -10.68 8.40
N ALA A 52 11.06 -9.59 7.75
CA ALA A 52 12.00 -8.63 8.34
C ALA A 52 11.44 -7.99 9.62
N ALA A 53 10.18 -7.56 9.59
CA ALA A 53 9.50 -7.01 10.74
C ALA A 53 9.38 -8.01 11.89
N GLY A 54 9.16 -9.30 11.59
CA GLY A 54 9.13 -10.38 12.58
C GLY A 54 10.50 -10.60 13.25
N ILE A 55 11.58 -10.56 12.47
CA ILE A 55 12.95 -10.68 12.98
C ILE A 55 13.25 -9.54 13.95
N PHE A 56 12.95 -8.29 13.58
CA PHE A 56 13.18 -7.15 14.45
C PHE A 56 12.24 -7.15 15.67
N ALA A 57 11.00 -7.63 15.54
CA ALA A 57 10.10 -7.78 16.68
C ALA A 57 10.61 -8.76 17.74
N ALA A 58 11.36 -9.79 17.31
CA ALA A 58 11.90 -10.83 18.18
C ALA A 58 13.26 -10.46 18.81
N LYS A 59 13.92 -9.41 18.33
CA LYS A 59 15.17 -8.91 18.93
C LYS A 59 14.86 -8.23 20.27
N GLY A 60 15.55 -8.67 21.33
CA GLY A 60 15.39 -8.12 22.68
C GLY A 60 15.87 -6.67 22.79
N GLU A 61 16.97 -6.32 22.13
CA GLU A 61 17.45 -4.94 21.99
C GLU A 61 17.65 -4.63 20.50
N LEU A 62 17.15 -3.47 20.08
CA LEU A 62 17.35 -2.94 18.73
C LEU A 62 18.35 -1.80 18.79
N ASP A 63 19.48 -1.96 18.10
CA ASP A 63 20.41 -0.86 17.87
C ASP A 63 19.81 0.19 16.90
N THR A 64 20.51 1.30 16.70
CA THR A 64 20.05 2.38 15.81
C THR A 64 19.79 1.91 14.37
N ARG A 65 20.61 1.00 13.85
CA ARG A 65 20.45 0.46 12.49
C ARG A 65 19.26 -0.48 12.41
N ASP A 66 19.09 -1.36 13.40
CA ASP A 66 17.95 -2.25 13.53
C ASP A 66 16.64 -1.46 13.60
N LYS A 67 16.59 -0.41 14.43
CA LYS A 67 15.44 0.50 14.52
C LYS A 67 15.10 1.14 13.18
N GLN A 68 16.10 1.61 12.43
CA GLN A 68 15.89 2.20 11.10
C GLN A 68 15.36 1.18 10.09
N GLN A 69 15.93 -0.02 10.05
CA GLN A 69 15.43 -1.09 9.16
C GLN A 69 14.03 -1.54 9.58
N TYR A 70 13.74 -1.57 10.87
CA TYR A 70 12.43 -1.95 11.35
C TYR A 70 11.36 -0.89 11.04
N LYS A 71 11.69 0.38 11.19
CA LYS A 71 10.84 1.49 10.73
C LYS A 71 10.56 1.39 9.24
N LYS A 72 11.60 1.13 8.44
CA LYS A 72 11.47 0.95 7.00
C LYS A 72 10.50 -0.19 6.67
N ALA A 73 10.68 -1.37 7.28
CA ALA A 73 9.78 -2.50 7.06
C ALA A 73 8.33 -2.18 7.48
N SER A 74 8.15 -1.53 8.64
CA SER A 74 6.82 -1.16 9.13
C SER A 74 6.14 -0.14 8.22
N SER A 75 6.88 0.86 7.70
CA SER A 75 6.36 1.84 6.73
C SER A 75 5.92 1.18 5.43
N TYR A 76 6.74 0.29 4.85
CA TYR A 76 6.37 -0.41 3.61
C TYR A 76 5.14 -1.29 3.79
N LEU A 77 5.01 -1.96 4.95
CA LEU A 77 3.81 -2.75 5.25
C LEU A 77 2.59 -1.86 5.39
N ALA A 78 2.69 -0.72 6.08
CA ALA A 78 1.60 0.25 6.18
C ALA A 78 1.14 0.72 4.78
N ASP A 79 2.07 1.04 3.88
CA ASP A 79 1.76 1.45 2.51
C ASP A 79 1.07 0.34 1.69
N ILE A 80 1.51 -0.91 1.83
CA ILE A 80 0.89 -2.07 1.18
C ILE A 80 -0.56 -2.24 1.66
N PHE A 81 -0.79 -2.16 2.97
CA PHE A 81 -2.15 -2.29 3.52
C PHE A 81 -3.03 -1.08 3.20
N ALA A 82 -2.47 0.13 3.12
CA ALA A 82 -3.19 1.32 2.66
C ALA A 82 -3.65 1.16 1.20
N PHE A 83 -2.80 0.59 0.33
CA PHE A 83 -3.19 0.27 -1.05
C PHE A 83 -4.31 -0.78 -1.08
N LYS A 84 -4.17 -1.87 -0.33
CA LYS A 84 -5.22 -2.91 -0.23
C LYS A 84 -6.55 -2.34 0.29
N LYS A 85 -6.51 -1.44 1.27
CA LYS A 85 -7.68 -0.71 1.77
C LYS A 85 -8.34 0.11 0.67
N ALA A 86 -7.57 0.86 -0.11
CA ALA A 86 -8.08 1.65 -1.23
C ALA A 86 -8.72 0.77 -2.32
N MET A 87 -8.13 -0.39 -2.62
CA MET A 87 -8.68 -1.36 -3.57
C MET A 87 -9.99 -1.99 -3.08
N ALA A 88 -10.06 -2.35 -1.79
CA ALA A 88 -11.28 -2.85 -1.17
C ALA A 88 -12.40 -1.79 -1.18
N ALA A 89 -12.08 -0.53 -0.88
CA ALA A 89 -13.03 0.57 -0.96
C ALA A 89 -13.57 0.78 -2.38
N LYS A 90 -12.70 0.71 -3.39
CA LYS A 90 -13.07 0.78 -4.82
C LYS A 90 -13.99 -0.37 -5.23
N ALA A 91 -13.74 -1.58 -4.73
CA ALA A 91 -14.60 -2.75 -4.94
C ALA A 91 -15.86 -2.75 -4.07
N LYS A 92 -16.06 -1.73 -3.21
CA LYS A 92 -17.14 -1.67 -2.20
C LYS A 92 -17.17 -2.87 -1.26
N ASN A 93 -16.01 -3.50 -1.04
CA ASN A 93 -15.86 -4.61 -0.10
C ASN A 93 -15.51 -4.04 1.28
N THR A 94 -16.54 -3.78 2.08
CA THR A 94 -16.42 -3.13 3.40
C THR A 94 -15.70 -4.01 4.43
N ALA A 95 -15.84 -5.33 4.35
CA ALA A 95 -15.17 -6.27 5.23
C ALA A 95 -13.65 -6.24 5.04
N ASP A 96 -13.19 -6.35 3.79
CA ASP A 96 -11.77 -6.26 3.48
C ASP A 96 -11.23 -4.85 3.75
N GLN A 97 -12.01 -3.80 3.48
CA GLN A 97 -11.60 -2.44 3.80
C GLN A 97 -11.31 -2.27 5.30
N ALA A 98 -12.18 -2.78 6.18
CA ALA A 98 -11.98 -2.74 7.62
C ALA A 98 -10.76 -3.57 8.06
N LYS A 99 -10.59 -4.77 7.48
CA LYS A 99 -9.43 -5.64 7.71
C LYS A 99 -8.12 -4.93 7.37
N TRP A 100 -8.04 -4.32 6.19
CA TRP A 100 -6.82 -3.64 5.76
C TRP A 100 -6.57 -2.34 6.51
N ALA A 101 -7.62 -1.64 6.95
CA ALA A 101 -7.48 -0.50 7.86
C ALA A 101 -6.87 -0.90 9.21
N ALA A 102 -7.25 -2.06 9.75
CA ALA A 102 -6.67 -2.57 11.00
C ALA A 102 -5.20 -2.95 10.85
N GLU A 103 -4.82 -3.61 9.75
CA GLU A 103 -3.42 -3.94 9.45
C GLU A 103 -2.58 -2.68 9.21
N GLU A 104 -3.06 -1.72 8.41
CA GLU A 104 -2.40 -0.43 8.21
C GLU A 104 -2.15 0.27 9.55
N LYS A 105 -3.17 0.34 10.42
CA LYS A 105 -3.02 0.94 11.76
C LYS A 105 -1.96 0.21 12.58
N LYS A 106 -1.98 -1.12 12.62
CA LYS A 106 -1.00 -1.94 13.35
C LYS A 106 0.43 -1.61 12.92
N TRP A 107 0.69 -1.44 11.63
CA TRP A 107 2.03 -1.13 11.11
C TRP A 107 2.43 0.34 11.33
N ASN A 108 1.48 1.28 11.27
CA ASN A 108 1.72 2.67 11.68
C ASN A 108 2.03 2.78 13.18
N ASP A 109 1.23 2.15 14.04
CA ASP A 109 1.48 2.10 15.48
C ASP A 109 2.85 1.44 15.75
N ARG A 110 3.22 0.40 15.00
CA ARG A 110 4.56 -0.22 15.11
C ARG A 110 5.64 0.78 14.76
N TYR A 111 5.52 1.49 13.64
CA TYR A 111 6.48 2.51 13.23
C TYR A 111 6.70 3.56 14.32
N GLU A 112 5.60 4.07 14.90
CA GLU A 112 5.63 5.07 15.96
C GLU A 112 6.23 4.53 17.27
N SER A 113 6.01 3.26 17.59
CA SER A 113 6.55 2.64 18.81
C SER A 113 8.07 2.49 18.80
N ILE A 114 8.69 2.48 17.61
CA ILE A 114 10.14 2.39 17.45
C ILE A 114 10.74 3.78 17.77
N LYS A 115 11.11 4.01 19.03
CA LYS A 115 11.80 5.25 19.43
C LYS A 115 13.20 5.30 18.81
N ASN A 116 13.61 6.48 18.31
CA ASN A 116 14.99 6.72 17.82
C ASN A 116 16.02 6.37 18.90
#